data_AF-A0A971W3B5-F1
#
_entry.id   AF-A0A971W3B5-F1
#
_cell.length_a   1.000
_cell.length_b   1.000
_cell.length_c   1.000
_cell.angle_alpha   90.00
_cell.angle_beta   90.00
_cell.angle_gamma   90.00
#
_symmetry.space_group_name_H-M   'P 1'
#
loop_
_entity.id
_entity.type
_entity.pdbx_description
1 polymer ?
#
loop_
_entity_poly.entity_id
_entity_poly.type
_entity_poly.pdbx_seq_one_letter_code
_entity_poly.pdbx_strand_id
1 'polypeptide(L)'
;QEYVGRAPELLIFVVDQFRNNRIAKEKGAETENAADMDRFFQGFTDACLALQNVANAAEAMDLGVVYLGSILNDSARICELLKLPELTFPVLGLGIGYPNQNPQLKPRFENRLRVFENSYRVFDSYLEEIKEYDREMTTYYDLRNANRRVDSFSDQVVAKLNISMPNRQGMLKVIEQQGFKVQG
;
A
#
# COMPACT_ATOMS: atom_id res chain seq x y z
N GLN A 1 1.48 -0.20 -15.79
CA GLN A 1 0.36 0.76 -15.61
C GLN A 1 0.69 1.99 -16.45
N GLU A 2 -0.06 2.27 -17.52
CA GLU A 2 0.30 3.35 -18.48
C GLU A 2 0.40 4.74 -17.83
N TYR A 3 -0.38 5.00 -16.79
CA TYR A 3 -0.40 6.30 -16.11
C TYR A 3 0.87 6.60 -15.31
N VAL A 4 1.67 5.59 -14.93
CA VAL A 4 2.95 5.81 -14.23
C VAL A 4 3.95 6.56 -15.11
N GLY A 5 3.89 6.38 -16.43
CA GLY A 5 4.71 7.14 -17.38
C GLY A 5 4.12 8.48 -17.81
N ARG A 6 2.90 8.81 -17.33
CA ARG A 6 2.21 10.07 -17.66
C ARG A 6 2.07 11.01 -16.46
N ALA A 7 2.26 10.50 -15.24
CA ALA A 7 2.34 11.34 -14.05
C ALA A 7 3.63 12.18 -14.14
N PRO A 8 3.56 13.52 -14.06
CA PRO A 8 4.74 14.37 -14.10
C PRO A 8 5.67 14.10 -12.93
N GLU A 9 5.16 13.62 -11.78
CA GLU A 9 5.97 13.29 -10.62
C GLU A 9 5.62 11.91 -10.04
N LEU A 10 6.67 11.18 -9.62
CA LEU A 10 6.57 9.89 -8.95
C LEU A 10 7.46 9.88 -7.70
N LEU A 11 6.83 9.83 -6.54
CA LEU A 11 7.52 9.67 -5.26
C LEU A 11 7.50 8.20 -4.84
N ILE A 12 8.63 7.69 -4.33
CA ILE A 12 8.72 6.36 -3.72
C ILE A 12 9.04 6.54 -2.24
N PHE A 13 8.12 6.08 -1.39
CA PHE A 13 8.28 6.12 0.06
C PHE A 13 8.95 4.82 0.53
N VAL A 14 9.92 4.94 1.43
CA VAL A 14 10.76 3.82 1.87
C VAL A 14 10.82 3.76 3.38
N VAL A 15 10.96 2.55 3.92
CA VAL A 15 11.55 2.32 5.24
C VAL A 15 13.01 2.76 5.17
N ASP A 16 13.49 3.55 6.13
CA ASP A 16 14.89 3.96 6.23
C ASP A 16 15.41 3.80 7.67
N GLN A 17 15.96 2.63 7.97
CA GLN A 17 16.74 2.37 9.18
C GLN A 17 18.25 2.47 8.92
N PHE A 18 18.68 2.58 7.66
CA PHE A 18 20.07 2.81 7.29
C PHE A 18 20.62 4.05 8.01
N ARG A 19 19.91 5.18 7.89
CA ARG A 19 20.30 6.44 8.53
C ARG A 19 20.44 6.31 10.05
N ASN A 20 19.48 5.67 10.70
CA ASN A 20 19.51 5.49 12.16
C ASN A 20 20.66 4.57 12.59
N ASN A 21 20.90 3.49 11.85
CA ASN A 21 22.02 2.58 12.09
C ASN A 21 23.37 3.29 11.93
N ARG A 22 23.51 4.15 10.91
CA ARG A 22 24.72 4.97 10.69
C ARG A 22 24.98 5.91 11.86
N ILE A 23 23.95 6.65 12.31
CA ILE A 23 24.05 7.55 13.47
C ILE A 23 24.47 6.80 14.73
N ALA A 24 23.89 5.61 14.98
CA ALA A 24 24.24 4.79 16.14
C ALA A 24 25.71 4.35 16.11
N LYS A 25 26.18 3.85 14.95
CA LYS A 25 27.58 3.44 14.77
C LYS A 25 28.56 4.60 14.93
N GLU A 26 28.23 5.77 14.38
CA GLU A 26 29.06 6.99 14.50
C GLU A 26 29.15 7.52 15.93
N LYS A 27 28.18 7.17 16.79
CA LYS A 27 28.21 7.41 18.23
C LYS A 27 28.89 6.30 19.05
N GLY A 28 29.44 5.28 18.40
CA GLY A 28 30.07 4.14 19.06
C GLY A 28 29.10 3.17 19.73
N ALA A 29 27.83 3.16 19.33
CA ALA A 29 26.87 2.17 19.84
C ALA A 29 27.06 0.82 19.15
N GLU A 30 27.19 -0.25 19.95
CA GLU A 30 27.22 -1.63 19.50
C GLU A 30 25.80 -2.22 19.60
N THR A 31 24.96 -1.99 18.59
CA THR A 31 23.58 -2.51 18.56
C THR A 31 23.21 -3.06 17.19
N GLU A 32 22.50 -4.18 17.18
CA GLU A 32 21.92 -4.78 15.97
C GLU A 32 20.40 -4.52 15.85
N ASN A 33 19.85 -3.68 16.72
CA ASN A 33 18.40 -3.50 16.84
C ASN A 33 17.81 -2.70 15.66
N ALA A 34 18.63 -2.01 14.88
CA ALA A 34 18.16 -1.30 13.69
C ALA A 34 17.55 -2.24 12.63
N ALA A 35 17.87 -3.54 12.69
CA ALA A 35 17.43 -4.56 11.75
C ALA A 35 16.16 -5.30 12.19
N ASP A 36 15.64 -5.10 13.40
CA ASP A 36 14.49 -5.87 13.87
C ASP A 36 13.17 -5.47 13.17
N MET A 37 12.17 -6.35 13.26
CA MET A 37 10.87 -6.10 12.62
C MET A 37 10.06 -5.01 13.30
N ASP A 38 10.30 -4.70 14.58
CA ASP A 38 9.64 -3.59 15.26
C ASP A 38 10.03 -2.25 14.61
N ARG A 39 11.34 -2.04 14.37
CA ARG A 39 11.87 -0.89 13.64
C ARG A 39 11.47 -0.87 12.17
N PHE A 40 11.35 -2.03 11.55
CA PHE A 40 10.78 -2.13 10.20
C PHE A 40 9.34 -1.61 10.17
N PHE A 41 8.47 -2.10 11.05
CA PHE A 41 7.06 -1.68 11.09
C PHE A 41 6.87 -0.22 11.50
N GLN A 42 7.73 0.31 12.39
CA GLN A 42 7.76 1.74 12.70
C GLN A 42 8.06 2.56 11.43
N GLY A 43 9.16 2.24 10.74
CA GLY A 43 9.53 2.96 9.51
C GLY A 43 8.51 2.78 8.37
N PHE A 44 7.87 1.61 8.28
CA PHE A 44 6.79 1.36 7.33
C PHE A 44 5.57 2.25 7.62
N THR A 45 5.21 2.38 8.90
CA THR A 45 4.10 3.23 9.35
C THR A 45 4.41 4.70 9.09
N ASP A 46 5.61 5.18 9.43
CA ASP A 46 6.06 6.54 9.15
C ASP A 46 5.96 6.88 7.67
N ALA A 47 6.41 5.97 6.80
CA ALA A 47 6.31 6.12 5.35
C ALA A 47 4.85 6.23 4.87
N CYS A 48 3.94 5.43 5.42
CA CYS A 48 2.51 5.50 5.09
C CYS A 48 1.88 6.83 5.52
N LEU A 49 2.19 7.32 6.73
CA LEU A 49 1.69 8.59 7.26
C LEU A 49 2.21 9.78 6.44
N ALA A 50 3.51 9.77 6.12
CA ALA A 50 4.13 10.80 5.29
C ALA A 50 3.49 10.83 3.89
N LEU A 51 3.28 9.67 3.29
CA LEU A 51 2.64 9.54 1.98
C LEU A 51 1.21 10.10 2.01
N GLN A 52 0.39 9.73 2.99
CA GLN A 52 -0.98 10.24 3.09
C GLN A 52 -1.02 11.76 3.29
N ASN A 53 -0.08 12.34 4.04
CA ASN A 53 0.02 13.79 4.20
C ASN A 53 0.37 14.48 2.87
N VAL A 54 1.30 13.93 2.09
CA VAL A 54 1.63 14.45 0.76
C VAL A 54 0.43 14.34 -0.19
N ALA A 55 -0.29 13.22 -0.14
CA ALA A 55 -1.50 13.03 -0.95
C ALA A 55 -2.57 14.09 -0.62
N ASN A 56 -2.86 14.32 0.66
CA ASN A 56 -3.81 15.34 1.10
C ASN A 56 -3.37 16.75 0.66
N ALA A 57 -2.08 17.07 0.77
CA ALA A 57 -1.55 18.37 0.36
C ALA A 57 -1.65 18.58 -1.15
N ALA A 58 -1.32 17.55 -1.94
CA ALA A 58 -1.44 17.60 -3.40
C ALA A 58 -2.91 17.80 -3.84
N GLU A 59 -3.84 17.03 -3.27
CA GLU A 59 -5.27 17.18 -3.55
C GLU A 59 -5.81 18.56 -3.14
N ALA A 60 -5.33 19.13 -2.03
CA ALA A 60 -5.67 20.49 -1.60
C ALA A 60 -5.12 21.59 -2.55
N MET A 61 -4.17 21.24 -3.41
CA MET A 61 -3.61 22.11 -4.47
C MET A 61 -4.20 21.78 -5.85
N ASP A 62 -5.37 21.13 -5.89
CA ASP A 62 -6.07 20.70 -7.12
C ASP A 62 -5.28 19.72 -8.00
N LEU A 63 -4.29 19.02 -7.44
CA LEU A 63 -3.58 17.93 -8.11
C LEU A 63 -4.29 16.58 -7.87
N GLY A 64 -4.17 15.69 -8.85
CA GLY A 64 -4.58 14.29 -8.72
C GLY A 64 -3.44 13.44 -8.20
N VAL A 65 -3.78 12.42 -7.40
CA VAL A 65 -2.82 11.45 -6.86
C VAL A 65 -3.24 10.01 -7.11
N VAL A 66 -2.26 9.12 -7.23
CA VAL A 66 -2.50 7.67 -7.34
C VAL A 66 -1.46 6.87 -6.57
N TYR A 67 -1.95 6.00 -5.70
CA TYR A 67 -1.14 5.10 -4.89
C TYR A 67 -0.70 3.90 -5.73
N LEU A 68 0.59 3.57 -5.66
CA LEU A 68 1.23 2.54 -6.47
C LEU A 68 1.76 1.42 -5.58
N GLY A 69 0.88 0.58 -5.07
CA GLY A 69 1.28 -0.67 -4.40
C GLY A 69 1.87 -1.71 -5.35
N SER A 70 1.76 -1.50 -6.66
CA SER A 70 2.35 -2.38 -7.68
C SER A 70 3.87 -2.34 -7.73
N ILE A 71 4.53 -1.33 -7.13
CA ILE A 71 6.00 -1.32 -7.02
C ILE A 71 6.51 -2.55 -6.25
N LEU A 72 5.68 -3.09 -5.35
CA LEU A 72 5.98 -4.28 -4.57
C LEU A 72 5.80 -5.59 -5.36
N ASN A 73 5.41 -5.54 -6.63
CA ASN A 73 5.37 -6.73 -7.48
C ASN A 73 6.78 -7.24 -7.82
N ASP A 74 7.78 -6.35 -7.77
CA ASP A 74 9.19 -6.68 -7.90
C ASP A 74 10.01 -5.73 -7.01
N SER A 75 9.91 -5.91 -5.70
CA SER A 75 10.59 -5.05 -4.72
C SER A 75 12.11 -5.14 -4.83
N ALA A 76 12.67 -6.30 -5.21
CA ALA A 76 14.10 -6.47 -5.43
C ALA A 76 14.60 -5.54 -6.55
N ARG A 77 13.88 -5.51 -7.69
CA ARG A 77 14.23 -4.61 -8.79
C ARG A 77 14.09 -3.14 -8.40
N ILE A 78 13.09 -2.78 -7.58
CA ILE A 78 12.96 -1.40 -7.08
C ILE A 78 14.16 -1.03 -6.19
N CYS A 79 14.58 -1.90 -5.28
CA CYS A 79 15.77 -1.69 -4.46
C CYS A 79 17.01 -1.45 -5.33
N GLU A 80 17.20 -2.27 -6.36
CA GLU A 80 18.34 -2.14 -7.29
C GLU A 80 18.29 -0.83 -8.09
N LEU A 81 17.14 -0.51 -8.70
CA LEU A 81 16.96 0.68 -9.53
C LEU A 81 17.22 1.98 -8.75
N LEU A 82 16.75 2.03 -7.50
CA LEU A 82 16.91 3.19 -6.64
C LEU A 82 18.22 3.16 -5.82
N LYS A 83 19.04 2.11 -5.99
CA LYS A 83 20.30 1.90 -5.24
C LYS A 83 20.08 1.99 -3.72
N LEU A 84 18.99 1.39 -3.25
CA LEU A 84 18.60 1.39 -1.86
C LEU A 84 19.66 0.64 -1.02
N PRO A 85 20.28 1.27 -0.01
CA PRO A 85 21.27 0.59 0.83
C PRO A 85 20.58 -0.42 1.76
N GLU A 86 21.37 -1.26 2.42
CA GLU A 86 20.87 -2.13 3.49
C GLU A 86 20.07 -1.33 4.53
N LEU A 87 19.11 -1.99 5.16
CA LEU A 87 18.15 -1.43 6.12
C LEU A 87 17.23 -0.37 5.51
N THR A 88 16.95 -0.49 4.22
CA THR A 88 15.91 0.28 3.54
C THR A 88 15.01 -0.61 2.71
N PHE A 89 13.73 -0.25 2.54
CA PHE A 89 12.77 -1.07 1.80
C PHE A 89 11.64 -0.22 1.20
N PRO A 90 11.22 -0.43 -0.06
CA PRO A 90 10.12 0.33 -0.66
C PRO A 90 8.77 -0.01 -0.01
N VAL A 91 7.96 1.00 0.28
CA VAL A 91 6.63 0.86 0.89
C VAL A 91 5.55 1.02 -0.16
N LEU A 92 5.47 2.22 -0.75
CA LEU A 92 4.46 2.59 -1.73
C LEU A 92 5.02 3.67 -2.66
N GLY A 93 4.56 3.67 -3.91
CA GLY A 93 4.73 4.82 -4.80
C GLY A 93 3.52 5.76 -4.74
N LEU A 94 3.74 7.03 -5.04
CA LEU A 94 2.69 8.04 -5.20
C LEU A 94 2.94 8.80 -6.51
N GLY A 95 2.08 8.58 -7.50
CA GLY A 95 2.04 9.39 -8.71
C GLY A 95 1.25 10.67 -8.45
N ILE A 96 1.77 11.81 -8.87
CA ILE A 96 1.16 13.14 -8.68
C ILE A 96 1.12 13.86 -10.02
N GLY A 97 0.02 14.57 -10.31
CA GLY A 97 -0.07 15.41 -11.51
C GLY A 97 -1.38 16.15 -11.67
N TYR A 98 -1.51 16.91 -12.76
CA TYR A 98 -2.76 17.57 -13.09
C TYR A 98 -3.78 16.56 -13.60
N PRO A 99 -4.97 16.45 -12.96
CA PRO A 99 -5.98 15.50 -13.38
C PRO A 99 -6.54 15.91 -14.75
N ASN A 100 -6.62 14.95 -15.68
CA ASN A 100 -7.29 15.12 -16.97
C ASN A 100 -8.69 14.48 -17.00
N GLN A 101 -9.14 13.95 -15.86
CA GLN A 101 -10.42 13.28 -15.64
C GLN A 101 -10.88 13.54 -14.21
N ASN A 102 -12.20 13.52 -14.00
CA ASN A 102 -12.81 13.58 -12.67
C ASN A 102 -13.61 12.30 -12.41
N PRO A 103 -12.95 11.20 -11.98
CA PRO A 103 -13.62 9.91 -11.80
C PRO A 103 -14.61 9.96 -10.63
N GLN A 104 -15.72 9.21 -10.74
CA GLN A 104 -16.65 9.04 -9.63
C GLN A 104 -15.95 8.44 -8.41
N LEU A 105 -16.37 8.89 -7.23
CA LEU A 105 -15.91 8.35 -5.96
C LEU A 105 -16.39 6.90 -5.82
N LYS A 106 -15.46 6.00 -5.60
CA LYS A 106 -15.77 4.59 -5.31
C LYS A 106 -16.46 4.49 -3.95
N PRO A 107 -17.60 3.78 -3.84
CA PRO A 107 -18.23 3.49 -2.55
C PRO A 107 -17.27 2.90 -1.51
N ARG A 108 -17.60 3.08 -0.23
CA ARG A 108 -16.89 2.49 0.91
C ARG A 108 -17.90 1.77 1.79
N PHE A 109 -17.45 0.75 2.52
CA PHE A 109 -18.30 0.07 3.50
C PHE A 109 -18.95 1.02 4.50
N GLU A 110 -20.11 0.66 5.01
CA GLU A 110 -20.68 1.32 6.18
C GLU A 110 -19.73 1.25 7.38
N ASN A 111 -19.78 2.27 8.26
CA ASN A 111 -18.89 2.34 9.41
C ASN A 111 -19.05 1.15 10.36
N ARG A 112 -20.27 0.59 10.50
CA ARG A 112 -20.54 -0.59 11.35
C ARG A 112 -19.73 -1.85 10.97
N LEU A 113 -19.15 -1.88 9.76
CA LEU A 113 -18.31 -2.97 9.26
C LEU A 113 -16.80 -2.69 9.38
N ARG A 114 -16.42 -1.48 9.80
CA ARG A 114 -15.01 -1.00 9.83
C ARG A 114 -14.60 -0.41 11.17
N VAL A 115 -15.57 0.04 11.96
CA VAL A 115 -15.38 0.69 13.25
C VAL A 115 -16.15 -0.12 14.27
N PHE A 116 -15.45 -0.62 15.28
CA PHE A 116 -16.02 -1.41 16.36
C PHE A 116 -15.74 -0.76 17.69
N GLU A 117 -16.66 -0.95 18.63
CA GLU A 117 -16.54 -0.42 19.98
C GLU A 117 -16.06 -1.53 20.92
N ASN A 118 -15.00 -1.27 21.68
CA ASN A 118 -14.40 -2.14 22.71
C ASN A 118 -13.77 -3.45 22.20
N SER A 119 -14.38 -4.17 21.27
CA SER A 119 -13.89 -5.45 20.75
C SER A 119 -14.24 -5.65 19.27
N TYR A 120 -13.51 -6.56 18.61
CA TYR A 120 -13.79 -6.91 17.23
C TYR A 120 -15.15 -7.59 17.10
N ARG A 121 -15.99 -7.15 16.15
CA ARG A 121 -17.29 -7.77 15.90
C ARG A 121 -17.18 -8.85 14.83
N VAL A 122 -17.59 -10.07 15.16
CA VAL A 122 -17.76 -11.17 14.22
C VAL A 122 -19.24 -11.28 13.86
N PHE A 123 -19.52 -11.52 12.59
CA PHE A 123 -20.87 -11.67 12.06
C PHE A 123 -21.10 -13.11 11.61
N ASP A 124 -22.33 -13.61 11.78
CA ASP A 124 -22.71 -14.97 11.38
C ASP A 124 -22.60 -15.16 9.85
N SER A 125 -22.95 -14.14 9.08
CA SER A 125 -22.82 -14.13 7.62
C SER A 125 -22.36 -12.77 7.11
N TYR A 126 -21.08 -12.66 6.75
CA TYR A 126 -20.58 -11.45 6.11
C TYR A 126 -21.28 -11.16 4.79
N LEU A 127 -21.74 -12.18 4.04
CA LEU A 127 -22.46 -11.99 2.77
C LEU A 127 -23.80 -11.25 2.96
N GLU A 128 -24.55 -11.56 4.02
CA GLU A 128 -25.78 -10.80 4.31
C GLU A 128 -25.45 -9.37 4.77
N GLU A 129 -24.37 -9.20 5.55
CA GLU A 129 -23.95 -7.89 6.04
C GLU A 129 -23.47 -6.94 4.94
N ILE A 130 -22.87 -7.46 3.86
CA ILE A 130 -22.34 -6.69 2.72
C ILE A 130 -23.26 -6.70 1.49
N LYS A 131 -24.42 -7.36 1.54
CA LYS A 131 -25.31 -7.57 0.40
C LYS A 131 -25.68 -6.28 -0.35
N GLU A 132 -25.96 -5.23 0.40
CA GLU A 132 -26.30 -3.93 -0.20
C GLU A 132 -25.06 -3.25 -0.80
N TYR A 133 -23.91 -3.36 -0.14
CA TYR A 133 -22.64 -2.88 -0.69
C TYR A 133 -22.23 -3.62 -1.97
N ASP A 134 -22.50 -4.92 -2.09
CA ASP A 134 -22.28 -5.69 -3.33
C ASP A 134 -23.15 -5.16 -4.48
N ARG A 135 -24.42 -4.83 -4.20
CA ARG A 135 -25.33 -4.21 -5.19
C ARG A 135 -24.85 -2.81 -5.59
N GLU A 136 -24.47 -1.99 -4.63
CA GLU A 136 -23.95 -0.64 -4.86
C GLU A 136 -22.67 -0.69 -5.72
N MET A 137 -21.75 -1.59 -5.38
CA MET A 137 -20.49 -1.78 -6.12
C MET A 137 -20.71 -2.28 -7.54
N THR A 138 -21.65 -3.21 -7.75
CA THR A 138 -22.02 -3.68 -9.10
C THR A 138 -22.56 -2.52 -9.93
N THR A 139 -23.48 -1.74 -9.35
CA THR A 139 -24.06 -0.55 -9.99
C THR A 139 -22.98 0.49 -10.33
N TYR A 140 -22.06 0.76 -9.40
CA TYR A 140 -20.95 1.70 -9.59
C TYR A 140 -20.06 1.32 -10.78
N TYR A 141 -19.76 0.03 -10.97
CA TYR A 141 -18.95 -0.40 -12.11
C TYR A 141 -19.72 -0.44 -13.43
N ASP A 142 -20.98 -0.85 -13.43
CA ASP A 142 -21.84 -0.86 -14.62
C ASP A 142 -21.97 0.55 -15.22
N LEU A 143 -22.15 1.56 -14.37
CA LEU A 143 -22.22 2.97 -14.79
C LEU A 143 -20.87 3.51 -15.31
N ARG A 144 -19.75 2.95 -14.86
CA ARG A 144 -18.41 3.41 -15.23
C ARG A 144 -17.92 2.81 -16.55
N ASN A 145 -18.38 1.61 -16.91
CA ASN A 145 -17.97 0.95 -18.15
C ASN A 145 -19.01 -0.07 -18.63
N ALA A 146 -20.03 0.40 -19.38
CA ALA A 146 -21.15 -0.43 -19.83
C ALA A 146 -20.74 -1.68 -20.65
N ASN A 147 -19.54 -1.69 -21.24
CA ASN A 147 -19.01 -2.82 -22.02
C ASN A 147 -18.21 -3.83 -21.19
N ARG A 148 -18.06 -3.62 -19.87
CA ARG A 148 -17.29 -4.51 -19.00
C ARG A 148 -17.97 -4.65 -17.65
N ARG A 149 -18.77 -5.70 -17.51
CA ARG A 149 -19.30 -6.14 -16.22
C ARG A 149 -18.14 -6.41 -15.27
N VAL A 150 -18.19 -5.80 -14.09
CA VAL A 150 -17.24 -6.07 -13.01
C VAL A 150 -17.99 -6.85 -11.94
N ASP A 151 -17.38 -7.94 -11.45
CA ASP A 151 -18.01 -8.80 -10.45
C ASP A 151 -18.31 -8.03 -9.15
N SER A 152 -19.18 -8.59 -8.31
CA SER A 152 -19.50 -8.02 -7.01
C SER A 152 -18.24 -7.89 -6.13
N PHE A 153 -18.31 -7.13 -5.03
CA PHE A 153 -17.15 -7.02 -4.15
C PHE A 153 -16.80 -8.38 -3.54
N SER A 154 -17.78 -9.17 -3.12
CA SER A 154 -17.55 -10.52 -2.58
C SER A 154 -16.86 -11.45 -3.59
N ASP A 155 -17.29 -11.46 -4.85
CA ASP A 155 -16.63 -12.23 -5.91
C ASP A 155 -15.18 -11.78 -6.15
N GLN A 156 -14.94 -10.46 -6.13
CA GLN A 156 -13.58 -9.90 -6.24
C GLN A 156 -12.69 -10.33 -5.07
N VAL A 157 -13.23 -10.49 -3.87
CA VAL A 157 -12.49 -11.01 -2.71
C VAL A 157 -12.09 -12.45 -2.96
N VAL A 158 -13.02 -13.31 -3.36
CA VAL A 158 -12.75 -14.73 -3.68
C VAL A 158 -11.70 -14.85 -4.77
N ALA A 159 -11.86 -14.11 -5.87
CA ALA A 159 -10.90 -14.09 -6.97
C ALA A 159 -9.49 -13.68 -6.50
N LYS A 160 -9.38 -12.62 -5.68
CA LYS A 160 -8.10 -12.15 -5.15
C LYS A 160 -7.43 -13.16 -4.21
N LEU A 161 -8.19 -13.81 -3.35
CA LEU A 161 -7.65 -14.80 -2.41
C LEU A 161 -7.20 -16.09 -3.12
N ASN A 162 -7.81 -16.41 -4.27
CA ASN A 162 -7.41 -17.54 -5.10
C ASN A 162 -6.21 -17.24 -6.02
N ILE A 163 -5.83 -15.97 -6.18
CA ILE A 163 -4.65 -15.58 -6.96
C ILE A 163 -3.39 -15.76 -6.11
N SER A 164 -2.53 -16.68 -6.53
CA SER A 164 -1.14 -16.74 -6.07
C SER A 164 -0.30 -15.71 -6.83
N MET A 165 0.41 -14.85 -6.12
CA MET A 165 1.38 -13.90 -6.68
C MET A 165 2.79 -14.31 -6.23
N PRO A 166 3.48 -15.19 -6.96
CA PRO A 166 4.75 -15.79 -6.51
C PRO A 166 5.81 -14.75 -6.15
N ASN A 167 5.91 -13.66 -6.92
CA ASN A 167 6.88 -12.60 -6.66
C ASN A 167 6.60 -11.82 -5.37
N ARG A 168 5.33 -11.70 -4.96
CA ARG A 168 4.96 -11.11 -3.66
C ARG A 168 5.16 -12.09 -2.50
N GLN A 169 5.11 -13.40 -2.73
CA GLN A 169 5.48 -14.40 -1.72
C GLN A 169 6.98 -14.35 -1.41
N GLY A 170 7.80 -13.93 -2.38
CA GLY A 170 9.24 -13.66 -2.19
C GLY A 170 9.57 -12.39 -1.41
N MET A 171 8.57 -11.57 -1.02
CA MET A 171 8.81 -10.27 -0.38
C MET A 171 9.61 -10.38 0.92
N LEU A 172 9.34 -11.41 1.74
CA LEU A 172 10.10 -11.65 2.97
C LEU A 172 11.58 -11.86 2.69
N LYS A 173 11.93 -12.59 1.61
CA LYS A 173 13.32 -12.78 1.19
C LYS A 173 13.98 -11.48 0.79
N VAL A 174 13.25 -10.56 0.15
CA VAL A 174 13.78 -9.23 -0.20
C VAL A 174 14.01 -8.38 1.04
N ILE A 175 13.09 -8.45 2.02
CA ILE A 175 13.24 -7.79 3.33
C ILE A 175 14.49 -8.31 4.05
N GLU A 176 14.70 -9.64 4.06
CA GLU A 176 15.90 -10.28 4.61
C GLU A 176 17.17 -9.88 3.85
N GLN A 177 17.13 -9.83 2.51
CA GLN A 177 18.26 -9.39 1.68
C GLN A 177 18.62 -7.91 1.92
N GLN A 178 17.64 -7.08 2.27
CA GLN A 178 17.88 -5.71 2.73
C GLN A 178 18.34 -5.65 4.19
N GLY A 179 18.68 -6.77 4.83
CA GLY A 179 19.33 -6.81 6.14
C GLY A 179 18.38 -6.75 7.33
N PHE A 180 17.06 -6.79 7.13
CA PHE A 180 16.09 -6.90 8.23
C PHE A 180 15.96 -8.36 8.70
N LYS A 181 15.78 -8.56 10.01
CA LYS A 181 15.69 -9.87 10.66
C LYS A 181 14.22 -10.28 10.80
N VAL A 182 13.73 -11.10 9.88
CA VAL A 182 12.31 -11.52 9.80
C VAL A 182 11.96 -12.67 10.76
N GLN A 183 12.96 -13.41 11.25
CA GLN A 183 12.80 -14.46 12.26
C GLN A 183 13.31 -13.97 13.61
N GLY A 184 12.45 -14.06 14.62
CA GLY A 184 12.81 -14.02 16.05
C GLY A 184 12.73 -15.41 16.65
#